data_AF-A0A7Z2ZH41-F1
#
_entry.id   AF-A0A7Z2ZH41-F1
#
_cell.length_a   1.000
_cell.length_b   1.000
_cell.length_c   1.000
_cell.angle_alpha   90.00
_cell.angle_beta   90.00
_cell.angle_gamma   90.00
#
_symmetry.space_group_name_H-M   'P 1'
#
loop_
_entity.id
_entity.type
_entity.pdbx_description
1 polymer ?
#
loop_
_entity_poly.entity_id
_entity_poly.type
_entity_poly.pdbx_seq_one_letter_code
_entity_poly.pdbx_strand_id
1 'polypeptide(L)'
;MATMDGWHLGMTSARHESGRRGVETISTGKGDHGGVSYGAYQLSSKSGTLREYLNQSRYADEFAGLSPATDAFDAKWIQLARTDAAFGRDQHDFIKSTHYDKQVAALKAGGLDLSDRGAAVQDAIWSTSVQYRTLTPSLFRKGLEEKFGGSYQLSDLSDKQVIEALQDYKYSHTKTLFKSSPTQWDSLRDRALEEKHDLIGLTEGRLPAQGKSSGPQRSPSSHDGKLEQGERGESVKQLQGQLAQLGAAGRDGTPLQADGDFGCNTKYAVEQFQRGHGLQVDGVVGYQTQAALAQALSQQTAKQAEQSAAPAAPAQAAAASSPLLSDPRHPDNAMYTGAVGKLEALGDRGGFSNRKELEQAAGQIVFESKVSGLQRIDHILPNKSGDGFFAVQGELSDPSMRRVFIDREQAQGQSLEHSSRQLAEESQRQATQVQGQVQQTTSPTMLM
;
A
#
# COMPACT_ATOMS: atom_id res chain seq x y z
N MET A 1 -19.75 21.45 22.50
CA MET A 1 -18.55 20.66 22.15
C MET A 1 -18.00 20.11 23.46
N ALA A 2 -18.00 18.79 23.64
CA ALA A 2 -17.28 18.20 24.77
C ALA A 2 -15.78 18.49 24.54
N THR A 3 -15.14 19.16 25.49
CA THR A 3 -13.69 19.26 25.54
C THR A 3 -13.15 17.84 25.65
N MET A 4 -12.46 17.35 24.61
CA MET A 4 -11.76 16.07 24.73
C MET A 4 -10.57 16.29 25.67
N ASP A 5 -10.78 16.00 26.95
CA ASP A 5 -9.74 16.11 27.98
C ASP A 5 -8.47 15.41 27.50
N GLY A 6 -7.39 16.18 27.37
CA GLY A 6 -6.07 15.68 26.97
C GLY A 6 -5.66 15.91 25.52
N TRP A 7 -6.56 16.31 24.61
CA TRP A 7 -6.15 16.68 23.25
C TRP A 7 -5.34 17.98 23.23
N HIS A 8 -4.31 18.03 22.38
CA HIS A 8 -3.61 19.26 22.02
C HIS A 8 -3.31 19.27 20.52
N LEU A 9 -3.22 20.47 19.95
CA LEU A 9 -2.99 20.65 18.52
C LEU A 9 -1.69 19.96 18.08
N GLY A 10 -1.73 19.23 16.97
CA GLY A 10 -0.58 18.50 16.43
C GLY A 10 -0.26 17.19 17.15
N MET A 11 -1.10 16.76 18.10
CA MET A 11 -0.91 15.50 18.83
C MET A 11 -0.84 14.30 17.87
N THR A 12 -1.69 14.25 16.84
CA THR A 12 -1.74 13.09 15.93
C THR A 12 -0.44 12.90 15.14
N SER A 13 0.15 13.97 14.60
CA SER A 13 1.36 13.84 13.78
C SER A 13 2.66 13.91 14.58
N ALA A 14 2.61 14.23 15.87
CA ALA A 14 3.78 14.25 16.75
C ALA A 14 4.59 12.93 16.66
N ARG A 15 3.92 11.77 16.61
CA ARG A 15 4.58 10.45 16.44
C ARG A 15 5.46 10.36 15.19
N HIS A 16 5.10 11.09 14.12
CA HIS A 16 5.81 11.10 12.84
C HIS A 16 6.82 12.25 12.74
N GLU A 17 6.56 13.38 13.40
CA GLU A 17 7.37 14.59 13.33
C GLU A 17 8.49 14.57 14.37
N SER A 18 8.16 14.37 15.64
CA SER A 18 9.15 14.28 16.70
C SER A 18 9.73 12.89 16.80
N GLY A 19 9.02 11.82 16.42
CA GLY A 19 9.42 10.48 16.86
C GLY A 19 9.54 10.47 18.39
N ARG A 20 10.23 9.49 18.99
CA ARG A 20 10.45 9.45 20.46
C ARG A 20 11.36 10.56 21.01
N ARG A 21 11.54 11.67 20.28
CA ARG A 21 12.52 12.72 20.56
C ARG A 21 11.88 13.80 21.44
N GLY A 22 12.45 13.99 22.63
CA GLY A 22 12.08 15.06 23.55
C GLY A 22 12.61 16.42 23.11
N VAL A 23 12.16 17.46 23.83
CA VAL A 23 12.53 18.88 23.65
C VAL A 23 14.06 19.09 23.71
N GLU A 24 14.77 18.21 24.41
CA GLU A 24 16.22 18.18 24.58
C GLU A 24 16.99 17.53 23.42
N THR A 25 16.30 16.95 22.43
CA THR A 25 16.97 16.10 21.43
C THR A 25 17.89 16.92 20.52
N ILE A 26 19.12 16.44 20.38
CA ILE A 26 20.12 16.99 19.46
C ILE A 26 20.60 15.84 18.57
N SER A 27 20.49 16.02 17.25
CA SER A 27 20.94 15.03 16.26
C SER A 27 22.09 15.59 15.43
N THR A 28 23.24 14.92 15.50
CA THR A 28 24.41 15.21 14.67
C THR A 28 24.39 14.33 13.42
N GLY A 29 24.42 14.92 12.22
CA GLY A 29 24.50 14.12 10.99
C GLY A 29 25.84 13.37 10.92
N LYS A 30 25.83 12.03 10.93
CA LYS A 30 27.05 11.23 10.75
C LYS A 30 27.51 11.28 9.30
N GLY A 31 28.71 11.83 9.07
CA GLY A 31 29.39 11.83 7.77
C GLY A 31 28.90 12.95 6.86
N ASP A 32 29.73 13.99 6.75
CA ASP A 32 29.68 15.11 5.80
C ASP A 32 28.52 16.14 5.89
N HIS A 33 28.90 17.37 6.30
CA HIS A 33 28.29 18.67 5.96
C HIS A 33 26.80 18.91 6.30
N GLY A 34 26.12 18.03 7.04
CA GLY A 34 24.66 18.06 7.27
C GLY A 34 24.11 19.08 8.28
N GLY A 35 24.94 19.66 9.14
CA GLY A 35 24.50 20.49 10.27
C GLY A 35 23.91 19.70 11.44
N VAL A 36 23.51 20.41 12.51
CA VAL A 36 22.93 19.82 13.73
C VAL A 36 21.45 20.22 13.82
N SER A 37 20.60 19.28 14.25
CA SER A 37 19.16 19.50 14.40
C SER A 37 18.74 19.40 15.86
N TYR A 38 17.90 20.36 16.29
CA TYR A 38 17.57 20.58 17.70
C TYR A 38 16.07 20.46 17.98
N GLY A 39 15.75 19.93 19.15
CA GLY A 39 14.41 19.94 19.71
C GLY A 39 13.45 18.90 19.13
N ALA A 40 12.21 18.97 19.61
CA ALA A 40 11.14 18.05 19.25
C ALA A 40 10.82 18.09 17.75
N TYR A 41 11.02 19.24 17.10
CA TYR A 41 10.75 19.44 15.67
C TYR A 41 12.01 19.39 14.78
N GLN A 42 13.17 19.04 15.34
CA GLN A 42 14.43 18.93 14.61
C GLN A 42 14.77 20.19 13.79
N LEU A 43 14.76 21.34 14.47
CA LEU A 43 15.14 22.63 13.92
C LEU A 43 16.61 22.59 13.50
N SER A 44 16.86 22.72 12.21
CA SER A 44 18.17 22.50 11.61
C SER A 44 18.98 23.79 11.57
N SER A 45 20.23 23.73 12.05
CA SER A 45 21.18 24.84 11.99
C SER A 45 21.56 25.21 10.55
N LYS A 46 21.57 24.22 9.64
CA LYS A 46 21.94 24.41 8.23
C LYS A 46 20.81 24.97 7.37
N SER A 47 19.59 24.48 7.56
CA SER A 47 18.42 24.94 6.79
C SER A 47 17.94 26.33 7.22
N GLY A 48 18.46 26.87 8.34
CA GLY A 48 18.09 28.17 8.87
C GLY A 48 16.87 28.16 9.80
N THR A 49 16.15 27.04 9.90
CA THR A 49 14.96 26.89 10.77
C THR A 49 15.27 27.11 12.25
N LEU A 50 16.46 26.69 12.72
CA LEU A 50 16.91 27.00 14.08
C LEU A 50 17.10 28.51 14.28
N ARG A 51 17.67 29.20 13.30
CA ARG A 51 17.88 30.65 13.36
C ARG A 51 16.53 31.40 13.36
N GLU A 52 15.59 30.96 12.53
CA GLU A 52 14.24 31.52 12.49
C GLU A 52 13.50 31.35 13.83
N TYR A 53 13.66 30.19 14.47
CA TYR A 53 13.15 29.93 15.81
C TYR A 53 13.76 30.88 16.82
N LEU A 54 15.09 30.95 16.92
CA LEU A 54 15.77 31.81 17.90
C LEU A 54 15.40 33.29 17.71
N ASN A 55 15.19 33.76 16.49
CA ASN A 55 14.78 35.14 16.23
C ASN A 55 13.37 35.49 16.74
N GLN A 56 12.51 34.49 16.96
CA GLN A 56 11.13 34.66 17.41
C GLN A 56 10.89 34.12 18.83
N SER A 57 11.83 33.31 19.32
CA SER A 57 11.77 32.67 20.63
C SER A 57 12.05 33.67 21.74
N ARG A 58 11.33 33.56 22.85
CA ARG A 58 11.67 34.34 24.05
C ARG A 58 13.02 33.94 24.68
N TYR A 59 13.59 32.81 24.24
CA TYR A 59 14.88 32.31 24.71
C TYR A 59 16.05 32.81 23.85
N ALA A 60 15.82 33.72 22.89
CA ALA A 60 16.87 34.26 22.02
C ALA A 60 18.11 34.73 22.80
N ASP A 61 17.88 35.50 23.86
CA ASP A 61 18.93 36.10 24.68
C ASP A 61 19.73 35.05 25.47
N GLU A 62 19.12 33.91 25.82
CA GLU A 62 19.78 32.79 26.49
C GLU A 62 20.85 32.12 25.61
N PHE A 63 20.75 32.30 24.28
CA PHE A 63 21.71 31.79 23.30
C PHE A 63 22.61 32.89 22.72
N ALA A 64 22.52 34.13 23.21
CA ALA A 64 23.33 35.24 22.71
C ALA A 64 24.83 34.95 22.87
N GLY A 65 25.59 35.09 21.78
CA GLY A 65 27.02 34.79 21.75
C GLY A 65 27.38 33.31 21.67
N LEU A 66 26.39 32.40 21.66
CA LEU A 66 26.61 30.97 21.43
C LEU A 66 26.40 30.61 19.95
N SER A 67 27.30 29.82 19.40
CA SER A 67 27.17 29.33 18.02
C SER A 67 26.48 27.96 17.99
N PRO A 68 25.47 27.74 17.13
CA PRO A 68 24.91 26.41 16.92
C PRO A 68 25.99 25.37 16.55
N ALA A 69 25.72 24.10 16.84
CA ALA A 69 26.63 22.97 16.65
C ALA A 69 27.95 23.10 17.46
N THR A 70 27.88 23.66 18.67
CA THR A 70 29.01 23.72 19.62
C THR A 70 28.59 23.17 20.97
N ASP A 71 29.54 22.61 21.72
CA ASP A 71 29.29 22.04 23.05
C ASP A 71 28.60 23.03 24.00
N ALA A 72 28.95 24.32 23.91
CA ALA A 72 28.36 25.37 24.74
C ALA A 72 26.89 25.62 24.39
N PHE A 73 26.55 25.67 23.11
CA PHE A 73 25.18 25.82 22.65
C PHE A 73 24.34 24.60 23.00
N ASP A 74 24.88 23.40 22.76
CA ASP A 74 24.21 22.13 23.03
C ASP A 74 23.93 21.94 24.53
N ALA A 75 24.89 22.28 25.39
CA ALA A 75 24.71 22.26 26.84
C ALA A 75 23.60 23.22 27.29
N LYS A 76 23.56 24.45 26.74
CA LYS A 76 22.51 25.42 27.05
C LYS A 76 21.12 24.95 26.60
N TRP A 77 21.04 24.35 25.41
CA TRP A 77 19.80 23.78 24.89
C TRP A 77 19.25 22.66 25.79
N ILE A 78 20.10 21.71 26.17
CA ILE A 78 19.72 20.60 27.06
C ILE A 78 19.34 21.12 28.44
N GLN A 79 20.05 22.14 28.97
CA GLN A 79 19.71 22.76 30.24
C GLN A 79 18.28 23.32 30.20
N LEU A 80 17.96 24.21 29.24
CA LEU A 80 16.64 24.82 29.14
C LEU A 80 15.53 23.78 28.98
N ALA A 81 15.74 22.76 28.15
CA ALA A 81 14.78 21.67 27.97
C ALA A 81 14.49 20.89 29.27
N ARG A 82 15.46 20.79 30.19
CA ARG A 82 15.30 20.07 31.46
C ARG A 82 14.77 20.95 32.60
N THR A 83 15.14 22.23 32.60
CA THR A 83 14.84 23.13 33.72
C THR A 83 13.59 23.98 33.50
N ASP A 84 13.18 24.20 32.26
CA ASP A 84 12.03 25.03 31.94
C ASP A 84 11.04 24.29 31.02
N ALA A 85 9.95 23.80 31.63
CA ALA A 85 8.86 23.13 30.91
C ALA A 85 8.21 24.01 29.83
N ALA A 86 8.41 25.33 29.88
CA ALA A 86 7.86 26.26 28.92
C ALA A 86 8.72 26.36 27.64
N PHE A 87 9.95 25.83 27.62
CA PHE A 87 10.81 25.77 26.43
C PHE A 87 10.22 24.86 25.35
N GLY A 88 9.63 23.73 25.74
CA GLY A 88 8.92 22.85 24.81
C GLY A 88 7.68 23.50 24.19
N ARG A 89 6.93 24.27 24.99
CA ARG A 89 5.77 25.04 24.49
C ARG A 89 6.20 26.11 23.50
N ASP A 90 7.31 26.81 23.77
CA ASP A 90 7.83 27.84 22.87
C ASP A 90 8.23 27.26 21.50
N GLN A 91 8.86 26.08 21.46
CA GLN A 91 9.13 25.36 20.21
C GLN A 91 7.83 24.98 19.47
N HIS A 92 6.81 24.51 20.19
CA HIS A 92 5.52 24.17 19.62
C HIS A 92 4.80 25.41 19.05
N ASP A 93 4.77 26.51 19.79
CA ASP A 93 4.16 27.78 19.40
C ASP A 93 4.86 28.38 18.17
N PHE A 94 6.18 28.21 18.06
CA PHE A 94 6.91 28.58 16.85
C PHE A 94 6.43 27.79 15.63
N ILE A 95 6.27 26.46 15.73
CA ILE A 95 5.76 25.65 14.61
C ILE A 95 4.33 26.04 14.29
N LYS A 96 3.49 26.27 15.30
CA LYS A 96 2.12 26.74 15.13
C LYS A 96 2.06 28.02 14.29
N SER A 97 2.79 29.06 14.69
CA SER A 97 2.75 30.37 14.03
C SER A 97 3.38 30.36 12.63
N THR A 98 4.42 29.55 12.42
CA THR A 98 5.15 29.53 11.15
C THR A 98 4.58 28.56 10.11
N HIS A 99 3.82 27.55 10.53
CA HIS A 99 3.24 26.53 9.66
C HIS A 99 1.71 26.56 9.73
N TYR A 100 1.14 26.11 10.85
CA TYR A 100 -0.30 25.91 11.00
C TYR A 100 -1.10 27.21 10.77
N ASP A 101 -0.80 28.29 11.49
CA ASP A 101 -1.56 29.55 11.40
C ASP A 101 -1.50 30.16 9.99
N LYS A 102 -0.33 30.08 9.33
CA LYS A 102 -0.18 30.53 7.94
C LYS A 102 -1.03 29.71 6.98
N GLN A 103 -1.13 28.39 7.17
CA GLN A 103 -1.94 27.56 6.30
C GLN A 103 -3.44 27.70 6.59
N VAL A 104 -3.86 27.90 7.84
CA VAL A 104 -5.25 28.25 8.18
C VAL A 104 -5.66 29.55 7.49
N ALA A 105 -4.82 30.59 7.57
CA ALA A 105 -5.07 31.86 6.87
C ALA A 105 -5.14 31.69 5.35
N ALA A 106 -4.22 30.90 4.76
CA ALA A 106 -4.19 30.64 3.33
C ALA A 106 -5.42 29.82 2.84
N LEU A 107 -5.86 28.84 3.62
CA LEU A 107 -7.09 28.07 3.37
C LEU A 107 -8.31 28.98 3.34
N LYS A 108 -8.47 29.82 4.37
CA LYS A 108 -9.57 30.79 4.49
C LYS A 108 -9.55 31.83 3.36
N ALA A 109 -8.39 32.42 3.06
CA ALA A 109 -8.23 33.36 1.95
C ALA A 109 -8.54 32.70 0.59
N GLY A 110 -8.29 31.40 0.47
CA GLY A 110 -8.60 30.58 -0.71
C GLY A 110 -10.02 30.03 -0.75
N GLY A 111 -10.94 30.54 0.08
CA GLY A 111 -12.36 30.18 0.09
C GLY A 111 -12.72 28.90 0.85
N LEU A 112 -11.76 28.25 1.51
CA LEU A 112 -11.95 27.02 2.27
C LEU A 112 -11.74 27.29 3.77
N ASP A 113 -12.74 27.84 4.43
CA ASP A 113 -12.64 28.15 5.87
C ASP A 113 -12.89 26.89 6.73
N LEU A 114 -11.81 26.38 7.31
CA LEU A 114 -11.82 25.22 8.21
C LEU A 114 -11.55 25.62 9.67
N SER A 115 -11.53 26.93 9.99
CA SER A 115 -11.12 27.40 11.32
C SER A 115 -12.06 26.98 12.45
N ASP A 116 -13.36 26.80 12.14
CA ASP A 116 -14.38 26.37 13.12
C ASP A 116 -14.56 24.84 13.21
N ARG A 117 -13.71 24.06 12.53
CA ARG A 117 -13.80 22.59 12.50
C ARG A 117 -13.19 21.94 13.75
N GLY A 118 -13.60 20.71 14.03
CA GLY A 118 -13.19 19.98 15.23
C GLY A 118 -11.71 19.57 15.25
N ALA A 119 -11.29 19.02 16.40
CA ALA A 119 -9.90 18.66 16.71
C ALA A 119 -9.21 17.85 15.61
N ALA A 120 -9.90 16.87 15.02
CA ALA A 120 -9.36 16.07 13.93
C ALA A 120 -8.97 16.93 12.72
N VAL A 121 -9.84 17.84 12.29
CA VAL A 121 -9.53 18.71 11.13
C VAL A 121 -8.38 19.66 11.47
N GLN A 122 -8.33 20.17 12.70
CA GLN A 122 -7.21 21.03 13.14
C GLN A 122 -5.87 20.28 13.14
N ASP A 123 -5.84 19.04 13.64
CA ASP A 123 -4.63 18.20 13.60
C ASP A 123 -4.25 17.79 12.17
N ALA A 124 -5.23 17.61 11.28
CA ALA A 124 -4.96 17.35 9.87
C ALA A 124 -4.34 18.55 9.15
N ILE A 125 -4.79 19.77 9.48
CA ILE A 125 -4.16 21.02 9.00
C ILE A 125 -2.75 21.13 9.55
N TRP A 126 -2.55 20.86 10.85
CA TRP A 126 -1.22 20.85 11.47
C TRP A 126 -0.27 19.91 10.74
N SER A 127 -0.60 18.61 10.69
CA SER A 127 0.22 17.58 10.04
C SER A 127 0.58 17.96 8.61
N THR A 128 -0.43 18.39 7.85
CA THR A 128 -0.24 18.72 6.44
C THR A 128 0.60 19.99 6.28
N SER A 129 0.44 20.98 7.16
CA SER A 129 1.25 22.21 7.15
C SER A 129 2.73 21.94 7.42
N VAL A 130 3.05 21.01 8.31
CA VAL A 130 4.43 20.65 8.64
C VAL A 130 5.04 19.82 7.51
N GLN A 131 4.29 18.85 6.96
CA GLN A 131 4.80 17.94 5.94
C GLN A 131 4.86 18.55 4.53
N TYR A 132 3.82 19.31 4.13
CA TYR A 132 3.64 19.79 2.76
C TYR A 132 3.75 21.31 2.61
N ARG A 133 3.81 22.06 3.72
CA ARG A 133 4.00 23.52 3.74
C ARG A 133 2.99 24.22 2.82
N THR A 134 3.46 24.97 1.83
CA THR A 134 2.64 25.79 0.92
C THR A 134 1.71 24.97 0.03
N LEU A 135 1.91 23.66 -0.11
CA LEU A 135 0.99 22.80 -0.85
C LEU A 135 -0.29 22.50 -0.05
N THR A 136 -0.31 22.73 1.27
CA THR A 136 -1.42 22.38 2.16
C THR A 136 -2.79 22.80 1.64
N PRO A 137 -3.03 24.07 1.22
CA PRO A 137 -4.34 24.48 0.74
C PRO A 137 -4.77 23.73 -0.52
N SER A 138 -3.81 23.40 -1.40
CA SER A 138 -4.09 22.65 -2.62
C SER A 138 -4.44 21.19 -2.34
N LEU A 139 -3.83 20.56 -1.32
CA LEU A 139 -4.12 19.18 -0.94
C LEU A 139 -5.55 19.05 -0.39
N PHE A 140 -5.97 19.96 0.50
CA PHE A 140 -7.34 19.98 1.00
C PHE A 140 -8.34 20.20 -0.14
N ARG A 141 -8.11 21.22 -0.98
CA ARG A 141 -9.01 21.54 -2.09
C ARG A 141 -9.14 20.37 -3.06
N LYS A 142 -8.02 19.85 -3.56
CA LYS A 142 -8.01 18.74 -4.52
C LYS A 142 -8.59 17.46 -3.93
N GLY A 143 -8.31 17.15 -2.66
CA GLY A 143 -8.91 16.00 -2.00
C GLY A 143 -10.43 16.11 -1.90
N LEU A 144 -10.95 17.29 -1.53
CA LEU A 144 -12.39 17.53 -1.47
C LEU A 144 -13.05 17.50 -2.86
N GLU A 145 -12.46 18.17 -3.85
CA GLU A 145 -12.94 18.16 -5.24
C GLU A 145 -12.90 16.76 -5.84
N GLU A 146 -11.82 16.01 -5.61
CA GLU A 146 -11.69 14.63 -6.06
C GLU A 146 -12.74 13.75 -5.40
N LYS A 147 -12.99 13.90 -4.10
CA LYS A 147 -13.90 13.02 -3.35
C LYS A 147 -15.38 13.36 -3.50
N PHE A 148 -15.73 14.64 -3.63
CA PHE A 148 -17.12 15.11 -3.62
C PHE A 148 -17.53 15.85 -4.90
N GLY A 149 -16.62 16.01 -5.87
CA GLY A 149 -16.84 16.77 -7.10
C GLY A 149 -16.67 18.28 -6.89
N GLY A 150 -16.51 19.06 -7.96
CA GLY A 150 -16.22 20.50 -7.87
C GLY A 150 -17.34 21.40 -7.31
N SER A 151 -18.53 20.86 -7.07
CA SER A 151 -19.71 21.57 -6.57
C SER A 151 -20.05 21.22 -5.12
N TYR A 152 -19.10 20.69 -4.34
CA TYR A 152 -19.34 20.37 -2.94
C TYR A 152 -19.58 21.63 -2.10
N GLN A 153 -20.46 21.50 -1.11
CA GLN A 153 -20.66 22.52 -0.10
C GLN A 153 -19.97 22.08 1.18
N LEU A 154 -18.97 22.85 1.62
CA LEU A 154 -18.20 22.51 2.82
C LEU A 154 -19.11 22.37 4.06
N SER A 155 -20.17 23.18 4.17
CA SER A 155 -21.18 23.11 5.25
C SER A 155 -21.79 21.73 5.42
N ASP A 156 -21.88 20.95 4.35
CA ASP A 156 -22.60 19.68 4.32
C ASP A 156 -21.67 18.51 4.68
N LEU A 157 -20.37 18.77 4.78
CA LEU A 157 -19.35 17.76 5.06
C LEU A 157 -19.08 17.67 6.56
N SER A 158 -19.08 16.45 7.07
CA SER A 158 -18.58 16.12 8.41
C SER A 158 -17.05 16.21 8.47
N ASP A 159 -16.51 16.35 9.68
CA ASP A 159 -15.06 16.33 9.92
C ASP A 159 -14.43 15.04 9.39
N LYS A 160 -15.07 13.88 9.63
CA LYS A 160 -14.63 12.58 9.08
C LYS A 160 -14.50 12.61 7.56
N GLN A 161 -15.48 13.16 6.86
CA GLN A 161 -15.45 13.27 5.39
C GLN A 161 -14.32 14.17 4.90
N VAL A 162 -14.05 15.28 5.58
CA VAL A 162 -12.91 16.17 5.28
C VAL A 162 -11.57 15.45 5.49
N ILE A 163 -11.43 14.73 6.61
CA ILE A 163 -10.22 13.93 6.91
C ILE A 163 -10.00 12.86 5.85
N GLU A 164 -11.02 12.07 5.54
CA GLU A 164 -10.87 11.02 4.55
C GLU A 164 -10.51 11.61 3.18
N ALA A 165 -11.15 12.69 2.75
CA ALA A 165 -10.83 13.35 1.48
C ALA A 165 -9.34 13.77 1.39
N LEU A 166 -8.83 14.39 2.45
CA LEU A 166 -7.43 14.82 2.51
C LEU A 166 -6.46 13.64 2.50
N GLN A 167 -6.68 12.66 3.39
CA GLN A 167 -5.73 11.57 3.58
C GLN A 167 -5.77 10.58 2.41
N ASP A 168 -6.94 10.34 1.82
CA ASP A 168 -7.09 9.56 0.60
C ASP A 168 -6.31 10.22 -0.56
N TYR A 169 -6.38 11.54 -0.68
CA TYR A 169 -5.63 12.30 -1.68
C TYR A 169 -4.11 12.18 -1.47
N LYS A 170 -3.63 12.40 -0.24
CA LYS A 170 -2.20 12.27 0.11
C LYS A 170 -1.69 10.87 -0.23
N TYR A 171 -2.47 9.84 0.08
CA TYR A 171 -2.16 8.45 -0.22
C TYR A 171 -2.10 8.17 -1.73
N SER A 172 -3.20 8.42 -2.46
CA SER A 172 -3.31 8.10 -3.89
C SER A 172 -2.32 8.90 -4.75
N HIS A 173 -1.99 10.13 -4.33
CA HIS A 173 -1.11 11.02 -5.08
C HIS A 173 0.34 10.99 -4.60
N THR A 174 0.74 10.09 -3.70
CA THR A 174 2.13 10.04 -3.18
C THR A 174 3.17 9.97 -4.30
N LYS A 175 2.95 9.15 -5.33
CA LYS A 175 3.86 9.04 -6.49
C LYS A 175 4.03 10.37 -7.23
N THR A 176 2.94 11.14 -7.35
CA THR A 176 2.93 12.42 -8.04
C THR A 176 3.49 13.55 -7.18
N LEU A 177 3.21 13.53 -5.87
CA LEU A 177 3.69 14.53 -4.90
C LEU A 177 5.19 14.35 -4.61
N PHE A 178 5.70 13.12 -4.71
CA PHE A 178 7.09 12.78 -4.39
C PHE A 178 7.79 12.03 -5.55
N LYS A 179 7.63 12.53 -6.78
CA LYS A 179 8.23 11.91 -7.99
C LYS A 179 9.74 11.68 -7.87
N SER A 180 10.43 12.60 -7.18
CA SER A 180 11.90 12.55 -7.00
C SER A 180 12.35 11.66 -5.84
N SER A 181 11.44 10.98 -5.13
CA SER A 181 11.77 10.16 -3.95
C SER A 181 11.02 8.82 -3.94
N PRO A 182 11.19 7.97 -4.98
CA PRO A 182 10.44 6.73 -5.13
C PRO A 182 10.65 5.72 -4.00
N THR A 183 11.82 5.72 -3.39
CA THR A 183 12.13 4.84 -2.24
C THR A 183 11.39 5.20 -0.96
N GLN A 184 10.74 6.38 -0.91
CA GLN A 184 9.97 6.83 0.26
C GLN A 184 8.46 6.66 0.06
N TRP A 185 7.99 6.19 -1.10
CA TRP A 185 6.56 6.14 -1.40
C TRP A 185 5.79 5.28 -0.40
N ASP A 186 6.30 4.10 -0.04
CA ASP A 186 5.61 3.20 0.86
C ASP A 186 5.48 3.80 2.27
N SER A 187 6.54 4.40 2.81
CA SER A 187 6.51 5.02 4.14
C SER A 187 5.63 6.27 4.19
N LEU A 188 5.59 7.06 3.11
CA LEU A 188 4.71 8.23 3.00
C LEU A 188 3.24 7.83 2.91
N ARG A 189 2.95 6.75 2.18
CA ARG A 189 1.62 6.15 2.12
C ARG A 189 1.20 5.57 3.47
N ASP A 190 2.09 4.84 4.14
CA ASP A 190 1.84 4.26 5.47
C ASP A 190 1.49 5.36 6.46
N ARG A 191 2.28 6.44 6.48
CA ARG A 191 2.00 7.62 7.27
C ARG A 191 0.61 8.20 6.96
N ALA A 192 0.23 8.34 5.69
CA ALA A 192 -1.09 8.88 5.33
C ALA A 192 -2.24 8.02 5.88
N LEU A 193 -2.08 6.69 5.90
CA LEU A 193 -3.08 5.76 6.43
C LEU A 193 -3.11 5.73 7.96
N GLU A 194 -1.95 5.68 8.61
CA GLU A 194 -1.84 5.74 10.07
C GLU A 194 -2.45 7.04 10.61
N GLU A 195 -2.09 8.19 10.01
CA GLU A 195 -2.70 9.47 10.37
C GLU A 195 -4.20 9.48 10.08
N LYS A 196 -4.68 8.88 8.98
CA LYS A 196 -6.12 8.81 8.69
C LYS A 196 -6.87 8.08 9.80
N HIS A 197 -6.35 6.93 10.24
CA HIS A 197 -6.96 6.17 11.33
C HIS A 197 -6.98 7.00 12.62
N ASP A 198 -5.85 7.57 13.02
CA ASP A 198 -5.75 8.37 14.25
C ASP A 198 -6.68 9.60 14.22
N LEU A 199 -6.77 10.30 13.08
CA LEU A 199 -7.65 11.46 12.89
C LEU A 199 -9.13 11.08 12.90
N ILE A 200 -9.51 9.95 12.29
CA ILE A 200 -10.90 9.45 12.37
C ILE A 200 -11.22 9.07 13.82
N GLY A 201 -10.29 8.43 14.53
CA GLY A 201 -10.43 8.19 15.96
C GLY A 201 -10.72 9.47 16.75
N LEU A 202 -10.03 10.57 16.43
CA LEU A 202 -10.31 11.88 17.03
C LEU A 202 -11.70 12.40 16.70
N THR A 203 -12.27 12.11 15.52
CA THR A 203 -13.68 12.48 15.24
C THR A 203 -14.67 11.71 16.11
N GLU A 204 -14.26 10.56 16.66
CA GLU A 204 -15.07 9.65 17.47
C GLU A 204 -14.81 9.80 18.98
N GLY A 205 -13.99 10.75 19.42
CA GLY A 205 -13.66 10.91 20.85
C GLY A 205 -12.44 10.13 21.32
N ARG A 206 -11.71 9.48 20.41
CA ARG A 206 -10.56 8.62 20.74
C ARG A 206 -9.25 9.38 20.51
N LEU A 207 -8.52 9.64 21.59
CA LEU A 207 -7.17 10.18 21.48
C LEU A 207 -6.24 9.18 20.78
N PRO A 208 -5.29 9.64 19.95
CA PRO A 208 -4.26 8.79 19.39
C PRO A 208 -3.42 8.16 20.51
N ALA A 209 -3.08 6.88 20.36
CA ALA A 209 -2.44 6.11 21.42
C ALA A 209 -1.09 6.73 21.84
N GLN A 210 -1.03 7.30 23.05
CA GLN A 210 0.22 7.78 23.63
C GLN A 210 1.08 6.60 24.10
N GLY A 211 2.05 6.20 23.28
CA GLY A 211 3.28 5.55 23.74
C GLY A 211 3.15 4.28 24.57
N LYS A 212 2.53 3.22 24.03
CA LYS A 212 2.93 1.82 24.30
C LYS A 212 2.66 0.96 23.05
N SER A 213 3.64 0.88 22.15
CA SER A 213 3.71 -0.22 21.19
C SER A 213 5.13 -0.81 21.15
N SER A 214 5.18 -2.07 21.50
CA SER A 214 6.26 -3.01 21.29
C SER A 214 6.55 -3.20 19.80
N GLY A 215 7.78 -2.89 19.37
CA GLY A 215 8.35 -3.37 18.09
C GLY A 215 7.62 -2.95 16.80
N PRO A 216 8.14 -3.33 15.62
CA PRO A 216 7.44 -3.15 14.35
C PRO A 216 6.26 -4.13 14.31
N GLN A 217 5.16 -3.76 14.97
CA GLN A 217 3.88 -4.34 14.64
C GLN A 217 3.49 -3.81 13.28
N ARG A 218 3.80 -4.62 12.24
CA ARG A 218 2.86 -4.82 11.13
C ARG A 218 1.48 -4.86 11.77
N SER A 219 0.59 -3.95 11.38
CA SER A 219 -0.83 -4.12 11.70
C SER A 219 -1.16 -5.57 11.36
N PRO A 220 -1.55 -6.41 12.33
CA PRO A 220 -2.12 -7.70 11.97
C PRO A 220 -3.30 -7.34 11.07
N SER A 221 -3.33 -7.94 9.88
CA SER A 221 -4.57 -8.13 9.13
C SER A 221 -5.66 -8.38 10.16
N SER A 222 -6.66 -7.51 10.23
CA SER A 222 -7.79 -7.71 11.12
C SER A 222 -8.25 -9.16 10.91
N HIS A 223 -8.14 -9.99 11.94
CA HIS A 223 -8.55 -11.40 11.90
C HIS A 223 -10.10 -11.52 11.92
N ASP A 224 -10.81 -10.52 11.40
CA ASP A 224 -12.25 -10.53 11.16
C ASP A 224 -12.59 -10.92 9.72
N GLY A 225 -11.59 -11.09 8.86
CA GLY A 225 -11.75 -11.53 7.47
C GLY A 225 -12.42 -10.48 6.59
N LYS A 226 -12.40 -9.20 6.97
CA LYS A 226 -12.90 -8.10 6.15
C LYS A 226 -11.76 -7.35 5.48
N LEU A 227 -12.00 -6.79 4.30
CA LEU A 227 -11.08 -5.83 3.69
C LEU A 227 -11.72 -4.46 3.56
N GLU A 228 -11.01 -3.41 3.96
CA GLU A 228 -11.52 -2.04 3.89
C GLU A 228 -10.46 -1.01 3.48
N GLN A 229 -10.92 0.21 3.22
CA GLN A 229 -10.06 1.28 2.72
C GLN A 229 -8.92 1.61 3.71
N GLY A 230 -7.69 1.52 3.22
CA GLY A 230 -6.48 1.66 4.02
C GLY A 230 -5.81 0.32 4.37
N GLU A 231 -6.42 -0.81 4.02
CA GLU A 231 -5.72 -2.08 4.08
C GLU A 231 -4.78 -2.28 2.88
N ARG A 232 -3.78 -3.14 3.07
CA ARG A 232 -2.81 -3.49 2.03
C ARG A 232 -2.36 -4.93 2.12
N GLY A 233 -1.81 -5.42 1.03
CA GLY A 233 -1.17 -6.72 0.93
C GLY A 233 -1.85 -7.63 -0.07
N GLU A 234 -1.48 -8.90 -0.05
CA GLU A 234 -1.91 -9.86 -1.07
C GLU A 234 -3.44 -10.09 -1.07
N SER A 235 -4.11 -10.00 0.08
CA SER A 235 -5.58 -10.11 0.16
C SER A 235 -6.28 -8.97 -0.59
N VAL A 236 -5.78 -7.74 -0.47
CA VAL A 236 -6.27 -6.57 -1.22
C VAL A 236 -5.96 -6.72 -2.70
N LYS A 237 -4.75 -7.20 -3.03
CA LYS A 237 -4.34 -7.44 -4.41
C LYS A 237 -5.23 -8.48 -5.10
N GLN A 238 -5.57 -9.54 -4.38
CA GLN A 238 -6.50 -10.57 -4.84
C GLN A 238 -7.89 -9.99 -5.07
N LEU A 239 -8.43 -9.22 -4.10
CA LEU A 239 -9.70 -8.51 -4.25
C LEU A 239 -9.71 -7.61 -5.49
N GLN A 240 -8.67 -6.79 -5.67
CA GLN A 240 -8.56 -5.91 -6.84
C GLN A 240 -8.51 -6.71 -8.13
N GLY A 241 -7.80 -7.84 -8.16
CA GLY A 241 -7.78 -8.76 -9.30
C GLY A 241 -9.16 -9.33 -9.62
N GLN A 242 -9.92 -9.74 -8.60
CA GLN A 242 -11.30 -10.23 -8.76
C GLN A 242 -12.23 -9.15 -9.33
N LEU A 243 -12.17 -7.94 -8.77
CA LEU A 243 -12.96 -6.80 -9.26
C LEU A 243 -12.57 -6.42 -10.69
N ALA A 244 -11.27 -6.39 -11.01
CA ALA A 244 -10.78 -6.10 -12.35
C ALA A 244 -11.25 -7.15 -13.37
N GLN A 245 -11.28 -8.44 -13.00
CA GLN A 245 -11.83 -9.51 -13.85
C GLN A 245 -13.32 -9.29 -14.15
N LEU A 246 -14.07 -8.77 -13.18
CA LEU A 246 -15.47 -8.39 -13.35
C LEU A 246 -15.66 -7.04 -14.08
N GLY A 247 -14.58 -6.46 -14.62
CA GLY A 247 -14.61 -5.21 -15.37
C GLY A 247 -14.76 -3.96 -14.50
N ALA A 248 -14.47 -4.04 -13.20
CA ALA A 248 -14.55 -2.88 -12.33
C ALA A 248 -13.52 -1.82 -12.73
N ALA A 249 -13.99 -0.58 -12.80
CA ALA A 249 -13.15 0.59 -13.01
C ALA A 249 -13.00 1.38 -11.71
N GLY A 250 -11.85 2.03 -11.57
CA GLY A 250 -11.61 3.04 -10.56
C GLY A 250 -12.49 4.26 -10.77
N ARG A 251 -12.43 5.19 -9.81
CA ARG A 251 -13.17 6.45 -9.86
C ARG A 251 -12.77 7.33 -11.04
N ASP A 252 -11.53 7.18 -11.49
CA ASP A 252 -10.96 7.82 -12.68
C ASP A 252 -11.44 7.21 -14.02
N GLY A 253 -12.29 6.18 -13.99
CA GLY A 253 -12.78 5.49 -15.18
C GLY A 253 -11.76 4.53 -15.79
N THR A 254 -10.60 4.33 -15.17
CA THR A 254 -9.58 3.40 -15.63
C THR A 254 -9.78 2.00 -15.03
N PRO A 255 -9.37 0.92 -15.73
CA PRO A 255 -9.45 -0.42 -15.18
C PRO A 255 -8.68 -0.54 -13.86
N LEU A 256 -9.31 -1.15 -12.86
CA LEU A 256 -8.73 -1.29 -11.53
C LEU A 256 -7.41 -2.07 -11.60
N GLN A 257 -6.35 -1.51 -11.02
CA GLN A 257 -5.03 -2.14 -10.96
C GLN A 257 -4.90 -2.94 -9.65
N ALA A 258 -4.33 -4.14 -9.75
CA ALA A 258 -4.02 -4.99 -8.59
C ALA A 258 -2.67 -4.61 -7.99
N ASP A 259 -2.59 -3.45 -7.36
CA ASP A 259 -1.39 -2.92 -6.72
C ASP A 259 -1.25 -3.30 -5.23
N GLY A 260 -2.25 -3.98 -4.67
CA GLY A 260 -2.30 -4.40 -3.27
C GLY A 260 -2.63 -3.27 -2.30
N ASP A 261 -3.09 -2.13 -2.81
CA ASP A 261 -3.38 -0.90 -2.06
C ASP A 261 -4.90 -0.62 -2.04
N PHE A 262 -5.59 -0.78 -0.89
CA PHE A 262 -7.04 -0.54 -0.81
C PHE A 262 -7.31 0.97 -0.71
N GLY A 263 -7.09 1.68 -1.82
CA GLY A 263 -7.27 3.11 -1.96
C GLY A 263 -8.69 3.52 -2.37
N CYS A 264 -8.85 4.81 -2.71
CA CYS A 264 -10.13 5.37 -3.16
C CYS A 264 -10.70 4.67 -4.42
N ASN A 265 -9.84 4.28 -5.36
CA ASN A 265 -10.26 3.55 -6.57
C ASN A 265 -10.79 2.14 -6.23
N THR A 266 -10.14 1.42 -5.30
CA THR A 266 -10.62 0.10 -4.85
C THR A 266 -11.90 0.20 -4.06
N LYS A 267 -12.02 1.18 -3.15
CA LYS A 267 -13.27 1.46 -2.42
C LYS A 267 -14.41 1.77 -3.37
N TYR A 268 -14.18 2.64 -4.34
CA TYR A 268 -15.19 2.96 -5.35
C TYR A 268 -15.62 1.71 -6.14
N ALA A 269 -14.68 0.88 -6.58
CA ALA A 269 -14.98 -0.37 -7.28
C ALA A 269 -15.80 -1.34 -6.41
N VAL A 270 -15.48 -1.45 -5.11
CA VAL A 270 -16.24 -2.24 -4.14
C VAL A 270 -17.66 -1.69 -3.96
N GLU A 271 -17.81 -0.38 -3.79
CA GLU A 271 -19.14 0.27 -3.65
C GLU A 271 -20.00 0.06 -4.91
N GLN A 272 -19.42 0.18 -6.12
CA GLN A 272 -20.15 -0.10 -7.36
C GLN A 272 -20.55 -1.57 -7.46
N PHE A 273 -19.64 -2.48 -7.10
CA PHE A 273 -19.93 -3.91 -7.07
C PHE A 273 -21.07 -4.22 -6.08
N GLN A 274 -20.98 -3.72 -4.85
CA GLN A 274 -22.02 -3.89 -3.82
C GLN A 274 -23.38 -3.38 -4.32
N ARG A 275 -23.39 -2.19 -4.94
CA ARG A 275 -24.62 -1.61 -5.52
C ARG A 275 -25.20 -2.47 -6.64
N GLY A 276 -24.35 -2.96 -7.54
CA GLY A 276 -24.77 -3.83 -8.65
C GLY A 276 -25.30 -5.18 -8.21
N HIS A 277 -24.89 -5.65 -7.03
CA HIS A 277 -25.25 -6.95 -6.47
C HIS A 277 -26.24 -6.88 -5.30
N GLY A 278 -26.84 -5.71 -5.04
CA GLY A 278 -27.87 -5.54 -4.00
C GLY A 278 -27.37 -5.71 -2.56
N LEU A 279 -26.08 -5.47 -2.33
CA LEU A 279 -25.45 -5.51 -1.01
C LEU A 279 -25.51 -4.13 -0.33
N GLN A 280 -25.21 -4.11 0.97
CA GLN A 280 -24.97 -2.86 1.68
C GLN A 280 -23.76 -2.14 1.05
N VAL A 281 -23.95 -0.88 0.66
CA VAL A 281 -22.92 -0.06 0.00
C VAL A 281 -22.13 0.69 1.08
N ASP A 282 -21.23 -0.03 1.73
CA ASP A 282 -20.35 0.50 2.78
C ASP A 282 -18.88 0.59 2.36
N GLY A 283 -18.54 0.05 1.18
CA GLY A 283 -17.16 -0.01 0.68
C GLY A 283 -16.28 -1.01 1.44
N VAL A 284 -16.87 -1.90 2.24
CA VAL A 284 -16.19 -2.91 3.06
C VAL A 284 -16.44 -4.30 2.47
N VAL A 285 -15.35 -5.04 2.24
CA VAL A 285 -15.37 -6.40 1.71
C VAL A 285 -15.43 -7.40 2.86
N GLY A 286 -16.61 -7.52 3.46
CA GLY A 286 -16.90 -8.60 4.40
C GLY A 286 -17.37 -9.89 3.73
N TYR A 287 -17.74 -10.89 4.54
CA TYR A 287 -18.16 -12.22 4.09
C TYR A 287 -19.22 -12.20 2.96
N GLN A 288 -20.23 -11.33 3.08
CA GLN A 288 -21.28 -11.20 2.07
C GLN A 288 -20.76 -10.68 0.73
N THR A 289 -19.88 -9.68 0.77
CA THR A 289 -19.23 -9.12 -0.43
C THR A 289 -18.30 -10.15 -1.08
N GLN A 290 -17.54 -10.90 -0.29
CA GLN A 290 -16.67 -11.97 -0.80
C GLN A 290 -17.46 -13.11 -1.45
N ALA A 291 -18.56 -13.54 -0.83
CA ALA A 291 -19.45 -14.55 -1.39
C ALA A 291 -20.06 -14.09 -2.72
N ALA A 292 -20.50 -12.83 -2.80
CA ALA A 292 -21.02 -12.26 -4.04
C ALA A 292 -19.94 -12.16 -5.13
N LEU A 293 -18.70 -11.78 -4.78
CA LEU A 293 -17.58 -11.75 -5.73
C LEU A 293 -17.29 -13.13 -6.30
N ALA A 294 -17.22 -14.16 -5.45
CA ALA A 294 -17.02 -15.55 -5.88
C ALA A 294 -18.14 -16.02 -6.81
N GLN A 295 -19.39 -15.71 -6.48
CA GLN A 295 -20.54 -16.03 -7.34
C GLN A 295 -20.46 -15.30 -8.69
N ALA A 296 -20.19 -13.99 -8.69
CA ALA A 296 -20.09 -13.20 -9.91
C ALA A 296 -18.97 -13.72 -10.84
N LEU A 297 -17.81 -14.07 -10.28
CA LEU A 297 -16.72 -14.68 -11.03
C LEU A 297 -17.13 -16.02 -11.63
N SER A 298 -17.78 -16.88 -10.85
CA SER A 298 -18.26 -18.18 -11.35
C SER A 298 -19.28 -18.04 -12.48
N GLN A 299 -20.19 -17.05 -12.39
CA GLN A 299 -21.18 -16.77 -13.41
C GLN A 299 -20.56 -16.16 -14.67
N GLN A 300 -19.51 -15.35 -14.52
CA GLN A 300 -18.79 -14.81 -15.66
C GLN A 300 -17.99 -15.91 -16.38
N THR A 301 -17.39 -16.85 -15.65
CA THR A 301 -16.78 -18.05 -16.22
C THR A 301 -17.81 -18.94 -16.91
N ALA A 302 -19.00 -19.12 -16.33
CA ALA A 302 -20.09 -19.88 -16.94
C ALA A 302 -20.64 -19.20 -18.21
N LYS A 303 -20.84 -17.88 -18.19
CA LYS A 303 -21.28 -17.11 -19.38
C LYS A 303 -20.23 -17.08 -20.48
N GLN A 304 -18.94 -17.00 -20.15
CA GLN A 304 -17.87 -17.11 -21.13
C GLN A 304 -17.79 -18.53 -21.72
N ALA A 305 -18.10 -19.56 -20.93
CA ALA A 305 -18.23 -20.94 -21.41
C ALA A 305 -19.48 -21.15 -22.29
N GLU A 306 -20.61 -20.52 -21.96
CA GLU A 306 -21.86 -20.58 -22.73
C GLU A 306 -21.79 -19.75 -24.03
N GLN A 307 -21.14 -18.59 -24.02
CA GLN A 307 -20.89 -17.78 -25.23
C GLN A 307 -19.87 -18.41 -26.18
N SER A 308 -19.09 -19.38 -25.67
CA SER A 308 -18.18 -20.21 -26.48
C SER A 308 -18.80 -21.55 -26.93
N ALA A 309 -20.05 -21.84 -26.53
CA ALA A 309 -20.74 -23.09 -26.82
C ALA A 309 -21.99 -22.87 -27.70
N ALA A 310 -21.85 -23.07 -29.02
CA ALA A 310 -22.97 -23.45 -29.87
C ALA A 310 -23.45 -24.88 -29.50
N PRO A 311 -24.74 -25.23 -29.67
CA PRO A 311 -25.34 -26.35 -28.94
C PRO A 311 -25.00 -27.71 -29.57
N ALA A 312 -24.40 -28.60 -28.78
CA ALA A 312 -24.48 -30.05 -28.99
C ALA A 312 -24.34 -30.80 -27.65
N ALA A 313 -25.21 -31.79 -27.46
CA ALA A 313 -25.27 -32.70 -26.32
C ALA A 313 -24.05 -33.65 -26.21
N PRO A 314 -24.06 -34.56 -25.23
CA PRO A 314 -23.30 -34.53 -23.99
C PRO A 314 -21.82 -34.95 -24.16
N ALA A 315 -20.89 -34.01 -24.01
CA ALA A 315 -19.46 -34.27 -24.02
C ALA A 315 -18.93 -34.59 -22.61
N GLN A 316 -19.27 -35.75 -22.08
CA GLN A 316 -18.58 -36.36 -20.92
C GLN A 316 -17.44 -37.32 -21.36
N ALA A 317 -17.00 -37.26 -22.62
CA ALA A 317 -15.99 -38.20 -23.16
C ALA A 317 -14.75 -37.55 -23.83
N ALA A 318 -14.62 -36.21 -23.85
CA ALA A 318 -13.54 -35.54 -24.59
C ALA A 318 -12.45 -34.87 -23.73
N ALA A 319 -12.43 -35.10 -22.40
CA ALA A 319 -11.35 -34.66 -21.51
C ALA A 319 -10.09 -35.56 -21.58
N ALA A 320 -9.82 -36.20 -22.72
CA ALA A 320 -8.89 -37.34 -22.84
C ALA A 320 -7.81 -37.20 -23.92
N SER A 321 -7.36 -35.99 -24.29
CA SER A 321 -6.30 -35.85 -25.32
C SER A 321 -5.05 -35.09 -24.90
N SER A 322 -5.00 -34.48 -23.71
CA SER A 322 -3.75 -33.91 -23.18
C SER A 322 -3.13 -34.87 -22.15
N PRO A 323 -1.89 -35.35 -22.36
CA PRO A 323 -1.21 -36.19 -21.37
C PRO A 323 -1.08 -35.43 -20.03
N LEU A 324 -0.98 -36.16 -18.91
CA LEU A 324 -0.69 -35.54 -17.61
C LEU A 324 0.76 -35.05 -17.58
N LEU A 325 1.08 -34.08 -16.73
CA LEU A 325 2.44 -33.59 -16.52
C LEU A 325 3.43 -34.71 -16.14
N SER A 326 2.94 -35.74 -15.44
CA SER A 326 3.71 -36.93 -15.09
C SER A 326 3.93 -37.91 -16.24
N ASP A 327 3.18 -37.79 -17.35
CA ASP A 327 3.36 -38.63 -18.54
C ASP A 327 4.61 -38.18 -19.31
N PRO A 328 5.56 -39.09 -19.62
CA PRO A 328 6.76 -38.78 -20.40
C PRO A 328 6.53 -38.14 -21.76
N ARG A 329 5.32 -38.27 -22.33
CA ARG A 329 4.92 -37.65 -23.60
C ARG A 329 4.52 -36.18 -23.46
N HIS A 330 4.36 -35.68 -22.24
CA HIS A 330 4.00 -34.29 -22.01
C HIS A 330 5.20 -33.37 -22.30
N PRO A 331 5.03 -32.26 -23.06
CA PRO A 331 6.14 -31.37 -23.44
C PRO A 331 6.89 -30.79 -22.23
N ASP A 332 6.18 -30.57 -21.12
CA ASP A 332 6.75 -30.06 -19.86
C ASP A 332 7.11 -31.15 -18.84
N ASN A 333 7.10 -32.42 -19.22
CA ASN A 333 7.45 -33.53 -18.33
C ASN A 333 8.88 -33.39 -17.75
N ALA A 334 9.83 -32.86 -18.54
CA ALA A 334 11.19 -32.62 -18.07
C ALA A 334 11.25 -31.57 -16.96
N MET A 335 10.45 -30.50 -17.05
CA MET A 335 10.36 -29.48 -16.01
C MET A 335 9.66 -30.04 -14.77
N TYR A 336 8.60 -30.83 -14.96
CA TYR A 336 7.87 -31.52 -13.89
C TYR A 336 8.73 -32.51 -13.11
N THR A 337 9.41 -33.44 -13.79
CA THR A 337 10.33 -34.39 -13.16
C THR A 337 11.48 -33.68 -12.44
N GLY A 338 12.00 -32.60 -13.03
CA GLY A 338 13.01 -31.74 -12.41
C GLY A 338 12.51 -30.98 -11.19
N ALA A 339 11.22 -30.62 -11.12
CA ALA A 339 10.60 -30.01 -9.95
C ALA A 339 10.36 -31.03 -8.84
N VAL A 340 9.84 -32.22 -9.18
CA VAL A 340 9.67 -33.35 -8.26
C VAL A 340 11.00 -33.67 -7.57
N GLY A 341 12.09 -33.87 -8.31
CA GLY A 341 13.39 -34.18 -7.72
C GLY A 341 13.94 -33.09 -6.80
N LYS A 342 13.65 -31.81 -7.10
CA LYS A 342 14.07 -30.67 -6.24
C LYS A 342 13.25 -30.61 -4.95
N LEU A 343 11.94 -30.87 -5.02
CA LEU A 343 11.09 -30.96 -3.84
C LEU A 343 11.46 -32.17 -2.98
N GLU A 344 11.79 -33.31 -3.58
CA GLU A 344 12.27 -34.49 -2.86
C GLU A 344 13.59 -34.20 -2.14
N ALA A 345 14.51 -33.45 -2.78
CA ALA A 345 15.78 -33.05 -2.18
C ALA A 345 15.64 -32.11 -0.96
N LEU A 346 14.46 -31.48 -0.76
CA LEU A 346 14.19 -30.70 0.44
C LEU A 346 13.93 -31.59 1.68
N GLY A 347 13.56 -32.86 1.50
CA GLY A 347 13.21 -33.77 2.58
C GLY A 347 12.12 -33.19 3.50
N ASP A 348 12.31 -33.30 4.82
CA ASP A 348 11.37 -32.77 5.82
C ASP A 348 11.16 -31.25 5.70
N ARG A 349 12.13 -30.52 5.12
CA ARG A 349 12.01 -29.08 4.90
C ARG A 349 11.03 -28.73 3.77
N GLY A 350 10.71 -29.70 2.91
CA GLY A 350 9.62 -29.58 1.95
C GLY A 350 8.25 -29.70 2.62
N GLY A 351 8.15 -30.42 3.74
CA GLY A 351 6.95 -30.58 4.58
C GLY A 351 5.75 -31.25 3.89
N PHE A 352 5.98 -32.05 2.86
CA PHE A 352 4.92 -32.81 2.19
C PHE A 352 4.57 -34.04 3.01
N SER A 353 3.27 -34.26 3.26
CA SER A 353 2.81 -35.39 4.08
C SER A 353 2.95 -36.73 3.36
N ASN A 354 2.95 -36.69 2.02
CA ASN A 354 3.10 -37.86 1.16
C ASN A 354 3.57 -37.47 -0.24
N ARG A 355 3.95 -38.48 -1.04
CA ARG A 355 4.43 -38.30 -2.40
C ARG A 355 3.39 -37.65 -3.33
N LYS A 356 2.10 -37.95 -3.15
CA LYS A 356 1.03 -37.38 -3.99
C LYS A 356 0.94 -35.87 -3.81
N GLU A 357 1.03 -35.38 -2.59
CA GLU A 357 1.04 -33.95 -2.25
C GLU A 357 2.27 -33.23 -2.85
N LEU A 358 3.43 -33.90 -2.82
CA LEU A 358 4.65 -33.41 -3.47
C LEU A 358 4.49 -33.31 -4.99
N GLU A 359 3.93 -34.34 -5.63
CA GLU A 359 3.67 -34.38 -7.07
C GLU A 359 2.65 -33.33 -7.51
N GLN A 360 1.60 -33.10 -6.71
CA GLN A 360 0.64 -32.02 -6.92
C GLN A 360 1.31 -30.64 -6.86
N ALA A 361 2.12 -30.41 -5.82
CA ALA A 361 2.89 -29.17 -5.68
C ALA A 361 3.89 -28.97 -6.82
N ALA A 362 4.56 -30.03 -7.29
CA ALA A 362 5.42 -29.96 -8.47
C ALA A 362 4.65 -29.55 -9.73
N GLY A 363 3.45 -30.09 -9.92
CA GLY A 363 2.55 -29.71 -11.02
C GLY A 363 2.19 -28.22 -10.99
N GLN A 364 1.84 -27.70 -9.82
CA GLN A 364 1.51 -26.27 -9.67
C GLN A 364 2.73 -25.37 -9.85
N ILE A 365 3.88 -25.75 -9.33
CA ILE A 365 5.12 -25.00 -9.50
C ILE A 365 5.50 -24.89 -10.98
N VAL A 366 5.32 -25.95 -11.77
CA VAL A 366 5.55 -25.91 -13.23
C VAL A 366 4.59 -24.93 -13.90
N PHE A 367 3.31 -24.96 -13.53
CA PHE A 367 2.30 -24.03 -14.05
C PHE A 367 2.65 -22.57 -13.77
N GLU A 368 2.85 -22.21 -12.51
CA GLU A 368 3.18 -20.84 -12.11
C GLU A 368 4.50 -20.36 -12.73
N SER A 369 5.48 -21.26 -12.85
CA SER A 369 6.77 -20.97 -13.50
C SER A 369 6.56 -20.60 -14.96
N LYS A 370 5.77 -21.38 -15.71
CA LYS A 370 5.51 -21.11 -17.13
C LYS A 370 4.72 -19.83 -17.36
N VAL A 371 3.67 -19.59 -16.57
CA VAL A 371 2.87 -18.36 -16.66
C VAL A 371 3.73 -17.12 -16.38
N SER A 372 4.69 -17.26 -15.46
CA SER A 372 5.64 -16.20 -15.14
C SER A 372 6.84 -16.12 -16.10
N GLY A 373 6.86 -16.92 -17.17
CA GLY A 373 7.87 -16.88 -18.23
C GLY A 373 9.21 -17.56 -17.90
N LEU A 374 9.26 -18.40 -16.86
CA LEU A 374 10.41 -19.27 -16.61
C LEU A 374 10.43 -20.38 -17.66
N GLN A 375 11.62 -20.63 -18.20
CA GLN A 375 11.86 -21.65 -19.21
C GLN A 375 12.39 -22.95 -18.61
N ARG A 376 12.93 -22.89 -17.39
CA ARG A 376 13.38 -24.01 -16.57
C ARG A 376 13.35 -23.64 -15.09
N ILE A 377 13.44 -24.63 -14.21
CA ILE A 377 13.55 -24.45 -12.76
C ILE A 377 14.92 -25.00 -12.34
N ASP A 378 15.81 -24.11 -11.94
CA ASP A 378 17.17 -24.43 -11.49
C ASP A 378 17.20 -24.69 -9.97
N HIS A 379 16.39 -23.96 -9.19
CA HIS A 379 16.24 -24.19 -7.75
C HIS A 379 14.78 -24.12 -7.30
N ILE A 380 14.43 -24.91 -6.27
CA ILE A 380 13.21 -24.72 -5.49
C ILE A 380 13.62 -24.51 -4.04
N LEU A 381 13.25 -23.36 -3.47
CA LEU A 381 13.63 -22.99 -2.12
C LEU A 381 12.38 -22.73 -1.28
N PRO A 382 12.22 -23.36 -0.11
CA PRO A 382 11.18 -22.95 0.84
C PRO A 382 11.47 -21.53 1.30
N ASN A 383 10.43 -20.73 1.47
CA ASN A 383 10.59 -19.40 2.05
C ASN A 383 10.84 -19.50 3.58
N LYS A 384 11.24 -18.40 4.20
CA LYS A 384 11.58 -18.37 5.64
C LYS A 384 10.39 -18.66 6.56
N SER A 385 9.17 -18.40 6.09
CA SER A 385 7.93 -18.57 6.85
C SER A 385 7.35 -19.99 6.75
N GLY A 386 7.79 -20.78 5.77
CA GLY A 386 7.33 -22.16 5.53
C GLY A 386 6.00 -22.28 4.79
N ASP A 387 5.38 -21.15 4.43
CA ASP A 387 4.08 -21.03 3.75
C ASP A 387 4.18 -21.01 2.21
N GLY A 388 5.37 -21.16 1.63
CA GLY A 388 5.50 -21.26 0.19
C GLY A 388 6.90 -21.58 -0.32
N PHE A 389 7.01 -21.68 -1.64
CA PHE A 389 8.23 -22.01 -2.36
C PHE A 389 8.60 -20.91 -3.35
N PHE A 390 9.90 -20.73 -3.58
CA PHE A 390 10.42 -19.98 -4.71
C PHE A 390 10.94 -20.94 -5.77
N ALA A 391 10.35 -20.91 -6.96
CA ALA A 391 10.95 -21.49 -8.15
C ALA A 391 11.91 -20.47 -8.76
N VAL A 392 13.17 -20.84 -8.94
CA VAL A 392 14.24 -19.94 -9.40
C VAL A 392 14.87 -20.47 -10.68
N GLN A 393 15.08 -19.59 -11.65
CA GLN A 393 15.89 -19.82 -12.84
C GLN A 393 17.14 -18.93 -12.78
N GLY A 394 18.31 -19.53 -12.96
CA GLY A 394 19.62 -18.90 -12.80
C GLY A 394 20.31 -19.25 -11.48
N GLU A 395 21.58 -18.89 -11.38
CA GLU A 395 22.39 -19.08 -10.17
C GLU A 395 21.90 -18.17 -9.03
N LEU A 396 21.90 -18.67 -7.79
CA LEU A 396 21.37 -17.92 -6.63
C LEU A 396 22.14 -16.64 -6.29
N SER A 397 23.38 -16.53 -6.76
CA SER A 397 24.23 -15.35 -6.60
C SER A 397 24.15 -14.38 -7.79
N ASP A 398 23.46 -14.77 -8.87
CA ASP A 398 23.33 -13.95 -10.07
C ASP A 398 22.15 -12.97 -9.92
N PRO A 399 22.38 -11.64 -9.98
CA PRO A 399 21.30 -10.65 -9.87
C PRO A 399 20.28 -10.72 -11.03
N SER A 400 20.60 -11.41 -12.13
CA SER A 400 19.68 -11.65 -13.25
C SER A 400 18.77 -12.87 -13.06
N MET A 401 18.90 -13.58 -11.92
CA MET A 401 18.04 -14.72 -11.61
C MET A 401 16.56 -14.32 -11.63
N ARG A 402 15.73 -15.19 -12.21
CA ARG A 402 14.27 -15.01 -12.25
C ARG A 402 13.66 -15.90 -11.19
N ARG A 403 12.67 -15.40 -10.45
CA ARG A 403 11.99 -16.16 -9.40
C ARG A 403 10.49 -15.95 -9.42
N VAL A 404 9.78 -16.99 -9.04
CA VAL A 404 8.33 -16.99 -8.85
C VAL A 404 8.06 -17.51 -7.46
N PHE A 405 7.19 -16.83 -6.73
CA PHE A 405 6.69 -17.33 -5.45
C PHE A 405 5.42 -18.16 -5.69
N ILE A 406 5.34 -19.31 -5.04
CA ILE A 406 4.21 -20.22 -5.11
C ILE A 406 3.74 -20.44 -3.68
N ASP A 407 2.47 -20.14 -3.43
CA ASP A 407 1.81 -20.40 -2.16
C ASP A 407 1.69 -21.92 -1.92
N ARG A 408 2.00 -22.36 -0.71
CA ARG A 408 2.00 -23.78 -0.36
C ARG A 408 0.60 -24.38 -0.36
N GLU A 409 -0.38 -23.67 0.20
CA GLU A 409 -1.76 -24.14 0.27
C GLU A 409 -2.34 -24.29 -1.14
N GLN A 410 -2.06 -23.32 -2.02
CA GLN A 410 -2.41 -23.40 -3.43
C GLN A 410 -1.71 -24.57 -4.14
N ALA A 411 -0.40 -24.76 -3.91
CA ALA A 411 0.37 -25.83 -4.53
C ALA A 411 -0.11 -27.23 -4.13
N GLN A 412 -0.57 -27.40 -2.88
CA GLN A 412 -1.02 -28.68 -2.35
C GLN A 412 -2.52 -28.94 -2.63
N GLY A 413 -3.33 -27.88 -2.67
CA GLY A 413 -4.78 -27.98 -2.91
C GLY A 413 -5.15 -28.31 -4.35
N GLN A 414 -4.22 -28.15 -5.30
CA GLN A 414 -4.49 -28.35 -6.71
C GLN A 414 -4.11 -29.76 -7.20
N SER A 415 -5.01 -30.41 -7.94
CA SER A 415 -4.73 -31.73 -8.50
C SER A 415 -3.76 -31.65 -9.69
N LEU A 416 -2.95 -32.70 -9.87
CA LEU A 416 -2.00 -32.77 -10.99
C LEU A 416 -2.72 -32.71 -12.35
N GLU A 417 -3.92 -33.28 -12.44
CA GLU A 417 -4.79 -33.20 -13.61
C GLU A 417 -5.28 -31.77 -13.87
N HIS A 418 -5.49 -30.97 -12.82
CA HIS A 418 -5.88 -29.57 -12.98
C HIS A 418 -4.70 -28.74 -13.50
N SER A 419 -3.52 -28.84 -12.87
CA SER A 419 -2.34 -28.11 -13.34
C SER A 419 -1.91 -28.55 -14.75
N SER A 420 -2.06 -29.84 -15.10
CA SER A 420 -1.79 -30.33 -16.47
C SER A 420 -2.73 -29.69 -17.51
N ARG A 421 -4.02 -29.56 -17.18
CA ARG A 421 -5.00 -28.89 -18.06
C ARG A 421 -4.70 -27.41 -18.22
N GLN A 422 -4.41 -26.71 -17.12
CA GLN A 422 -4.07 -25.28 -17.16
C GLN A 422 -2.80 -25.02 -18.01
N LEU A 423 -1.82 -25.91 -17.95
CA LEU A 423 -0.61 -25.81 -18.79
C LEU A 423 -0.87 -26.01 -20.29
N ALA A 424 -1.78 -26.93 -20.61
CA ALA A 424 -2.20 -27.16 -21.99
C ALA A 424 -2.96 -25.95 -22.55
N GLU A 425 -3.85 -25.36 -21.76
CA GLU A 425 -4.57 -24.13 -22.11
C GLU A 425 -3.62 -22.95 -22.31
N GLU A 426 -2.65 -22.76 -21.42
CA GLU A 426 -1.67 -21.67 -21.52
C GLU A 426 -0.76 -21.83 -22.75
N SER A 427 -0.32 -23.06 -23.05
CA SER A 427 0.49 -23.35 -24.24
C SER A 427 -0.28 -23.07 -25.54
N GLN A 428 -1.58 -23.37 -25.57
CA GLN A 428 -2.45 -23.02 -26.71
C GLN A 428 -2.62 -21.50 -26.85
N ARG A 429 -2.84 -20.78 -25.73
CA ARG A 429 -2.94 -19.31 -25.73
C ARG A 429 -1.68 -18.64 -26.28
N GLN A 430 -0.50 -19.09 -25.84
CA GLN A 430 0.78 -18.57 -26.32
C GLN A 430 0.98 -18.87 -27.81
N ALA A 431 0.61 -20.07 -28.29
CA ALA A 431 0.67 -20.39 -29.71
C ALA A 431 -0.23 -19.49 -30.58
N THR A 432 -1.43 -19.17 -30.11
CA THR A 432 -2.35 -18.26 -30.82
C THR A 432 -1.85 -16.81 -30.81
N GLN A 433 -1.27 -16.34 -29.71
CA GLN A 433 -0.67 -14.99 -29.63
C GLN A 433 0.53 -14.82 -30.57
N VAL A 434 1.40 -15.84 -30.67
CA VAL A 434 2.56 -15.80 -31.58
C VAL A 434 2.11 -15.80 -33.04
N GLN A 435 1.08 -16.57 -33.41
CA GLN A 435 0.55 -16.56 -34.79
C GLN A 435 -0.11 -15.23 -35.17
N GLY A 436 -0.77 -14.55 -34.22
CA GLY A 436 -1.32 -13.21 -34.42
C GLY A 436 -0.27 -12.13 -34.64
N GLN A 437 0.89 -12.24 -33.99
CA GLN A 437 2.01 -11.29 -34.20
C GLN A 437 2.72 -11.49 -35.55
N VAL A 438 2.85 -12.72 -36.03
CA VAL A 438 3.53 -12.99 -37.32
C VAL A 438 2.71 -12.48 -38.52
N GLN A 439 1.37 -12.53 -38.46
CA GLN A 439 0.50 -11.97 -39.50
C GLN A 439 0.52 -10.44 -39.58
N GLN A 440 0.85 -9.73 -38.49
CA GLN A 440 0.99 -8.27 -38.53
C GLN A 440 2.34 -7.80 -39.10
N THR A 441 3.37 -8.64 -39.09
CA THR A 441 4.70 -8.28 -39.61
C THR A 441 4.93 -8.55 -41.10
N THR A 442 3.96 -9.13 -41.81
CA THR A 442 4.13 -9.53 -43.23
C THR A 442 3.22 -8.79 -44.22
N SER A 443 2.59 -7.67 -43.82
CA SER A 443 1.87 -6.81 -44.78
C SER A 443 2.87 -6.09 -45.71
N PRO A 444 2.87 -6.34 -47.03
CA PRO A 444 3.81 -5.71 -47.94
C PRO A 444 3.36 -4.29 -48.26
N THR A 445 4.24 -3.32 -48.02
CA THR A 445 4.11 -1.93 -48.48
C THR A 445 3.95 -1.90 -49.99
N MET A 446 2.73 -1.66 -50.50
CA MET A 446 2.49 -1.34 -51.90
C MET A 446 2.76 0.15 -52.14
N LEU A 447 3.76 0.41 -53.00
CA LEU A 447 4.01 1.67 -53.69
C LEU A 447 2.79 2.09 -54.51
N MET A 448 2.37 3.34 -54.36
CA MET A 448 1.78 4.15 -55.43
C MET A 448 2.29 5.58 -55.36
#